data_AF-A0A426WZB4-F1
#
_entry.id   AF-A0A426WZB4-F1
#
_cell.length_a   1.000
_cell.length_b   1.000
_cell.length_c   1.000
_cell.angle_alpha   90.00
_cell.angle_beta   90.00
_cell.angle_gamma   90.00
#
_symmetry.space_group_name_H-M   'P 1'
#
loop_
_entity.id
_entity.type
_entity.pdbx_description
1 polymer ?
#
loop_
_entity_poly.entity_id
_entity_poly.type
_entity_poly.pdbx_seq_one_letter_code
_entity_poly.pdbx_strand_id
1 'polypeptide(L)'
;MWGAWHPQGCWRMCLTDNDFKNLPVGDVVDKLIAEWRSDNVAAITDADGLHRAELFHGEYSITIHHPSSNSSSVRSLTVDSATHISNVLTVMV
;
A
#
# COMPACT_ATOMS: atom_id res chain seq x y z
N MET A 1 7.51 10.67 13.30
CA MET A 1 6.56 10.56 14.43
C MET A 1 5.39 11.48 14.12
N TRP A 2 4.15 10.96 14.08
CA TRP A 2 2.97 11.69 13.60
C TRP A 2 2.25 12.49 14.70
N GLY A 3 2.99 12.96 15.68
CA GLY A 3 2.55 13.84 16.76
C GLY A 3 3.75 14.53 17.38
N ALA A 4 3.56 15.74 17.90
CA ALA A 4 4.59 16.46 18.63
C ALA A 4 4.81 15.80 20.00
N TRP A 5 5.64 14.75 20.03
CA TRP A 5 6.14 14.15 21.24
C TRP A 5 7.22 15.03 21.88
N HIS A 6 7.15 15.21 23.19
CA HIS A 6 8.13 15.94 23.97
C HIS A 6 8.40 15.16 25.28
N PRO A 7 9.59 15.26 25.89
CA PRO A 7 9.94 14.50 27.10
C PRO A 7 9.01 14.73 28.31
N GLN A 8 8.20 15.79 28.28
CA GLN A 8 7.22 16.15 29.32
C GLN A 8 5.77 15.79 28.92
N GLY A 9 5.56 15.11 27.79
CA GLY A 9 4.25 14.78 27.22
C GLY A 9 4.06 15.30 25.80
N CYS A 10 2.85 15.27 25.26
CA CYS A 10 2.55 15.86 23.94
C CYS A 10 1.87 17.23 24.08
N TRP A 11 2.01 18.09 23.06
CA TRP A 11 1.47 19.46 23.09
C TRP A 11 -0.06 19.54 22.91
N ARG A 12 -0.64 18.70 22.05
CA ARG A 12 -2.07 18.79 21.67
C ARG A 12 -2.75 17.45 21.41
N MET A 13 -2.08 16.53 20.72
CA MET A 13 -2.65 15.22 20.37
C MET A 13 -1.58 14.15 20.59
N CYS A 14 -1.83 13.29 21.60
CA CYS A 14 -0.91 12.23 21.96
C CYS A 14 -1.40 10.97 21.24
N LEU A 15 -0.73 10.60 20.16
CA LEU A 15 -1.00 9.33 19.48
C LEU A 15 -0.37 8.16 20.24
N THR A 16 0.76 8.41 20.89
CA THR A 16 1.49 7.43 21.70
C THR A 16 1.82 7.97 23.09
N ASP A 17 2.09 7.07 24.04
CA ASP A 17 2.67 7.40 25.35
C ASP A 17 4.20 7.62 25.27
N ASN A 18 4.85 7.77 26.43
CA ASN A 18 6.30 7.98 26.52
C ASN A 18 7.13 6.73 26.18
N ASP A 19 6.51 5.55 26.19
CA ASP A 19 7.12 4.27 25.82
C ASP A 19 6.84 3.91 24.33
N PHE A 20 6.30 4.86 23.55
CA PHE A 20 5.88 4.67 22.16
C PHE A 20 4.77 3.62 21.98
N LYS A 21 3.95 3.36 23.01
CA LYS A 21 2.74 2.56 22.86
C LYS A 21 1.61 3.43 22.37
N ASN A 22 0.78 2.89 21.49
CA ASN A 22 -0.38 3.60 20.97
C ASN A 22 -1.38 3.91 22.09
N LEU A 23 -1.91 5.14 22.05
CA LEU A 23 -3.06 5.57 22.84
C LEU A 23 -4.34 5.38 22.00
N PRO A 24 -5.54 5.44 22.60
CA PRO A 24 -6.80 5.25 21.85
C PRO A 24 -6.96 6.18 20.63
N VAL A 25 -6.37 7.39 20.67
CA VAL A 25 -6.38 8.31 19.52
C VAL A 25 -5.41 7.83 18.42
N GLY A 26 -4.27 7.27 18.80
CA GLY A 26 -3.34 6.61 17.88
C GLY A 26 -4.00 5.41 17.18
N ASP A 27 -4.73 4.58 17.93
CA ASP A 27 -5.43 3.42 17.36
C ASP A 27 -6.48 3.81 16.31
N VAL A 28 -7.15 4.95 16.51
CA VAL A 28 -8.09 5.51 15.51
C VAL A 28 -7.35 5.91 14.24
N VAL A 29 -6.20 6.58 14.35
CA VAL A 29 -5.40 7.00 13.19
C VAL A 29 -4.84 5.77 12.45
N ASP A 30 -4.30 4.80 13.17
CA ASP A 30 -3.76 3.57 12.59
C ASP A 30 -4.84 2.77 11.85
N LYS A 31 -6.05 2.73 12.39
CA LYS A 31 -7.19 2.11 11.72
C LYS A 31 -7.52 2.82 10.40
N LEU A 32 -7.56 4.15 10.38
CA LEU A 32 -7.81 4.90 9.14
C LEU A 32 -6.70 4.69 8.10
N ILE A 33 -5.44 4.63 8.53
CA ILE A 33 -4.31 4.34 7.64
C ILE A 33 -4.44 2.92 7.06
N ALA A 34 -4.87 1.94 7.86
CA ALA A 34 -5.12 0.59 7.39
C ALA A 34 -6.27 0.54 6.36
N GLU A 35 -7.32 1.33 6.57
CA GLU A 35 -8.45 1.44 5.62
C GLU A 35 -8.07 2.13 4.30
N TRP A 36 -7.10 3.05 4.31
CA TRP A 36 -6.70 3.84 3.12
C TRP A 36 -5.46 3.32 2.41
N ARG A 37 -5.04 2.10 2.73
CA ARG A 37 -3.95 1.42 2.03
C ARG A 37 -4.53 0.26 1.23
N SER A 38 -4.00 0.05 0.03
CA SER A 38 -4.20 -1.22 -0.67
C SER A 38 -3.51 -2.32 0.14
N ASP A 39 -4.22 -3.37 0.50
CA ASP A 39 -3.59 -4.57 1.06
C ASP A 39 -2.69 -5.26 0.02
N ASN A 40 -1.95 -6.28 0.46
CA ASN A 40 -1.20 -7.13 -0.47
C ASN A 40 -2.19 -7.87 -1.37
N VAL A 41 -2.40 -7.34 -2.58
CA VAL A 41 -3.27 -7.95 -3.59
C VAL A 41 -2.50 -9.05 -4.31
N ALA A 42 -2.98 -10.29 -4.21
CA ALA A 42 -2.51 -11.41 -5.01
C ALA A 42 -3.61 -11.79 -6.01
N ALA A 43 -3.25 -11.91 -7.28
CA ALA A 43 -4.20 -12.25 -8.34
C ALA A 43 -3.55 -13.11 -9.42
N ILE A 44 -4.41 -13.79 -10.18
CA ILE A 44 -4.03 -14.57 -11.36
C ILE A 44 -4.57 -13.83 -12.58
N THR A 45 -3.75 -13.73 -13.62
CA THR A 45 -4.15 -13.17 -14.92
C THR A 45 -5.16 -14.08 -15.62
N ASP A 46 -6.01 -13.51 -16.46
CA ASP A 46 -6.89 -14.27 -17.35
C ASP A 46 -6.12 -14.97 -18.48
N ALA A 47 -6.85 -15.60 -19.41
CA ALA A 47 -6.29 -16.33 -20.53
C ALA A 47 -5.48 -15.45 -21.50
N ASP A 48 -5.72 -14.13 -21.48
CA ASP A 48 -5.01 -13.14 -22.30
C ASP A 48 -3.82 -12.52 -21.56
N GLY A 49 -3.51 -12.99 -20.33
CA GLY A 49 -2.42 -12.46 -19.52
C GLY A 49 -2.74 -11.14 -18.84
N LEU A 50 -4.03 -10.80 -18.68
CA LEU A 50 -4.47 -9.54 -18.11
C LEU A 50 -5.09 -9.71 -16.71
N HIS A 51 -4.87 -8.72 -15.85
CA HIS A 51 -5.56 -8.59 -14.57
C HIS A 51 -5.91 -7.12 -14.34
N ARG A 52 -7.14 -6.85 -13.90
CA ARG A 52 -7.61 -5.49 -13.57
C ARG A 52 -7.78 -5.36 -12.06
N ALA A 53 -7.10 -4.38 -11.49
CA ALA A 53 -7.19 -4.03 -10.08
C ALA A 53 -7.56 -2.55 -9.91
N GLU A 54 -8.33 -2.26 -8.86
CA GLU A 54 -8.56 -0.90 -8.37
C GLU A 54 -7.64 -0.69 -7.15
N LEU A 55 -6.77 0.31 -7.24
CA LEU A 55 -5.74 0.57 -6.25
C LEU A 55 -5.81 2.04 -5.83
N PHE A 56 -5.50 2.33 -4.57
CA PHE A 56 -5.27 3.71 -4.12
C PHE A 56 -4.06 4.31 -4.85
N HIS A 57 -3.99 5.63 -4.91
CA HIS A 57 -2.81 6.31 -5.43
C HIS A 57 -1.56 5.93 -4.63
N GLY A 58 -0.45 5.70 -5.32
CA GLY A 58 0.80 5.32 -4.70
C GLY A 58 1.76 4.61 -5.64
N GLU A 59 2.88 4.21 -5.05
CA GLU A 59 3.94 3.45 -5.71
C GLU A 59 3.83 1.98 -5.33
N TYR A 60 3.78 1.11 -6.33
CA TYR A 60 3.60 -0.33 -6.17
C TYR A 60 4.78 -1.08 -6.76
N SER A 61 5.18 -2.15 -6.07
CA SER A 61 6.10 -3.17 -6.59
C SER A 61 5.28 -4.42 -6.89
N ILE A 62 5.18 -4.77 -8.16
CA ILE A 62 4.38 -5.91 -8.65
C ILE A 62 5.32 -7.06 -8.93
N THR A 63 5.14 -8.17 -8.20
CA THR A 63 5.84 -9.43 -8.47
C THR A 63 4.99 -10.31 -9.34
N ILE A 64 5.48 -10.60 -10.53
CA ILE A 64 4.86 -11.51 -11.50
C ILE A 64 5.53 -12.87 -11.36
N HIS A 65 4.73 -13.92 -11.13
CA HIS A 65 5.20 -15.30 -11.09
C HIS A 65 4.70 -16.04 -12.32
N HIS A 66 5.63 -16.67 -13.05
CA HIS A 66 5.27 -17.48 -14.21
C HIS A 66 5.39 -18.98 -13.88
N PRO A 67 4.29 -19.75 -13.94
CA PRO A 67 4.26 -21.12 -13.41
C PRO A 67 5.08 -22.12 -14.21
N SER A 68 5.33 -21.88 -15.51
CA SER A 68 6.07 -22.84 -16.35
C SER A 68 7.58 -22.67 -16.32
N SER A 69 8.08 -21.46 -15.99
CA SER A 69 9.52 -21.18 -15.89
C SER A 69 10.03 -21.18 -14.45
N ASN A 70 9.14 -21.30 -13.45
CA ASN A 70 9.47 -21.11 -12.02
C ASN A 70 10.26 -19.82 -11.75
N SER A 71 10.06 -18.80 -12.59
CA SER A 71 10.74 -17.52 -12.49
C SER A 71 9.78 -16.45 -11.98
N SER A 72 10.37 -15.42 -11.36
CA SER A 72 9.64 -14.23 -10.96
C SER A 72 10.28 -12.98 -11.56
N SER A 73 9.49 -11.95 -11.76
CA SER A 73 9.95 -10.64 -12.23
C SER A 73 9.25 -9.56 -11.43
N VAL A 74 9.98 -8.49 -11.11
CA VAL A 74 9.46 -7.37 -10.34
C VAL A 74 9.32 -6.16 -11.25
N ARG A 75 8.19 -5.46 -11.18
CA ARG A 75 7.91 -4.24 -11.94
C ARG A 75 7.36 -3.15 -11.03
N SER A 76 7.79 -1.92 -11.26
CA SER A 76 7.22 -0.76 -10.56
C SER A 76 6.00 -0.23 -11.29
N LEU A 77 4.98 0.16 -10.55
CA LEU A 77 3.77 0.82 -11.06
C LEU A 77 3.44 2.03 -10.19
N THR A 78 3.29 3.19 -10.81
CA THR A 78 2.77 4.40 -10.17
C THR A 78 1.29 4.55 -10.51
N VAL A 79 0.46 4.75 -9.50
CA VAL A 79 -0.97 5.06 -9.67
C VAL A 79 -1.21 6.47 -9.15
N ASP A 80 -1.62 7.38 -10.02
CA ASP A 80 -1.92 8.78 -9.69
C ASP A 80 -3.11 9.33 -10.49
N SER A 81 -3.52 10.57 -10.20
CA SER A 81 -4.65 11.21 -10.89
C SER A 81 -4.39 11.53 -12.36
N ALA A 82 -3.13 11.65 -12.79
CA ALA A 82 -2.76 11.86 -14.19
C ALA A 82 -2.84 10.55 -14.99
N THR A 83 -2.75 9.39 -14.34
CA THR A 83 -2.89 8.06 -14.95
C THR A 83 -4.34 7.63 -15.25
N HIS A 84 -5.25 8.58 -15.46
CA HIS A 84 -6.66 8.34 -15.86
C HIS A 84 -6.84 7.57 -17.18
N ILE A 85 -5.74 7.23 -17.86
CA ILE A 85 -5.69 6.47 -19.09
C ILE A 85 -4.94 5.15 -18.82
N SER A 86 -5.69 4.17 -18.30
CA SER A 86 -5.39 2.74 -18.43
C SER A 86 -3.93 2.32 -18.13
N ASN A 87 -3.58 2.20 -16.84
CA ASN A 87 -2.40 1.45 -16.40
C ASN A 87 -2.61 -0.05 -16.68
N VAL A 88 -2.53 -0.46 -17.95
CA VAL A 88 -2.59 -1.87 -18.34
C VAL A 88 -1.19 -2.44 -18.23
N LEU A 89 -0.96 -3.23 -17.19
CA LEU A 89 0.23 -4.08 -17.13
C LEU A 89 -0.08 -5.38 -17.89
N THR A 90 0.30 -5.45 -19.17
CA THR A 90 0.21 -6.70 -19.92
C THR A 90 1.38 -7.61 -19.54
N VAL A 91 1.06 -8.79 -19.01
CA VAL A 91 2.04 -9.85 -18.82
C VAL A 91 2.15 -10.63 -20.13
N MET A 92 3.06 -10.19 -21.01
CA MET A 92 3.40 -10.97 -22.20
C MET A 92 4.26 -12.16 -21.79
N VAL A 93 3.77 -13.36 -22.08
CA VAL A 93 4.48 -14.64 -21.99
C VAL A 93 5.05 -14.99 -23.36
#